data_AF-A0A835UP48-F1
#
_entry.id   AF-A0A835UP48-F1
#
_cell.length_a   1.000
_cell.length_b   1.000
_cell.length_c   1.000
_cell.angle_alpha   90.00
_cell.angle_beta   90.00
_cell.angle_gamma   90.00
#
_symmetry.space_group_name_H-M   'P 1'
#
loop_
_entity.id
_entity.type
_entity.pdbx_description
1 polymer ?
#
loop_
_entity_poly.entity_id
_entity_poly.type
_entity_poly.pdbx_seq_one_letter_code
_entity_poly.pdbx_strand_id
1 'polypeptide(L)'
;MSKSLENFTAYSIPACVEEVEVIESVAQYILVVEKETVLQRLANDNFCKTNLCILITGRGYPDVTTRRFLRLLMEQLHIPAYCLVDYDPHGFDILSNYRFGSMQMAYDAKLMRVPEIRWLGVFHSDLAKYQLLDRCLLSLTSEEKKKAESMLLRCNLQQEAPRWRVELEAMLQRGLKFEIEALSTTSISFLSQYIPIKIQEGGYI
;
A
#
# COMPACT_ATOMS: atom_id res chain seq x y z
N MET A 1 -38.43 5.88 6.37
CA MET A 1 -37.29 6.80 6.57
C MET A 1 -36.13 6.27 5.75
N SER A 2 -35.98 6.76 4.53
CA SER A 2 -34.91 6.42 3.61
C SER A 2 -33.58 6.95 4.15
N LYS A 3 -32.65 6.06 4.49
CA LYS A 3 -31.25 6.44 4.64
C LYS A 3 -30.78 6.95 3.27
N SER A 4 -30.56 8.25 3.17
CA SER A 4 -29.79 8.84 2.07
C SER A 4 -28.43 8.16 2.04
N LEU A 5 -28.13 7.41 0.98
CA LEU A 5 -26.76 7.02 0.68
C LEU A 5 -25.98 8.32 0.46
N GLU A 6 -25.12 8.69 1.42
CA GLU A 6 -24.03 9.63 1.13
C GLU A 6 -23.18 8.94 0.06
N ASN A 7 -23.27 9.40 -1.19
CA ASN A 7 -22.44 8.90 -2.27
C ASN A 7 -20.98 9.23 -1.94
N PHE A 8 -20.20 8.20 -1.60
CA PHE A 8 -18.76 8.35 -1.44
C PHE A 8 -18.17 8.83 -2.77
N THR A 9 -17.57 10.02 -2.76
CA THR A 9 -16.98 10.63 -3.94
C THR A 9 -15.48 10.54 -3.81
N ALA A 10 -14.86 9.66 -4.60
CA ALA A 10 -13.42 9.70 -4.81
C ALA A 10 -13.10 10.84 -5.78
N TYR A 11 -12.03 11.57 -5.50
CA TYR A 11 -11.57 12.67 -6.35
C TYR A 11 -10.30 12.25 -7.09
N SER A 12 -10.22 12.56 -8.38
CA SER A 12 -8.97 12.43 -9.13
C SER A 12 -7.94 13.41 -8.58
N ILE A 13 -6.69 12.96 -8.47
CA ILE A 13 -5.59 13.83 -8.07
C ILE A 13 -5.39 14.91 -9.15
N PRO A 14 -5.32 16.20 -8.78
CA PRO A 14 -5.06 17.28 -9.73
C PRO A 14 -3.77 17.05 -10.51
N ALA A 15 -3.77 17.34 -11.82
CA ALA A 15 -2.59 17.17 -12.67
C ALA A 15 -1.43 18.07 -12.23
N CYS A 16 -1.75 19.30 -11.80
CA CYS A 16 -0.82 20.24 -11.19
C CYS A 16 -0.96 20.16 -9.67
N VAL A 17 -0.12 19.36 -9.04
CA VAL A 17 -0.15 19.15 -7.58
C VAL A 17 0.29 20.41 -6.84
N GLU A 18 1.08 21.26 -7.50
CA GLU A 18 1.59 22.53 -6.99
C GLU A 18 0.53 23.62 -6.84
N GLU A 19 -0.61 23.49 -7.53
CA GLU A 19 -1.74 24.42 -7.41
C GLU A 19 -2.60 24.14 -6.17
N VAL A 20 -2.30 23.10 -5.40
CA VAL A 20 -2.99 22.82 -4.13
C VAL A 20 -2.46 23.76 -3.05
N GLU A 21 -3.17 24.87 -2.83
CA GLU A 21 -2.73 25.96 -1.94
C GLU A 21 -2.92 25.65 -0.44
N VAL A 22 -3.99 24.93 -0.07
CA VAL A 22 -4.34 24.66 1.33
C VAL A 22 -4.63 23.18 1.52
N ILE A 23 -3.88 22.55 2.42
CA ILE A 23 -4.07 21.15 2.82
C ILE A 23 -4.31 21.12 4.33
N GLU A 24 -5.57 20.98 4.71
CA GLU A 24 -6.00 20.81 6.10
C GLU A 24 -6.74 19.48 6.23
N SER A 25 -6.41 18.70 7.26
CA SER A 25 -7.03 17.41 7.49
C SER A 25 -7.01 17.02 8.97
N VAL A 26 -8.06 16.34 9.41
CA VAL A 26 -8.13 15.66 10.72
C VAL A 26 -7.60 14.22 10.65
N ALA A 27 -7.10 13.80 9.49
CA ALA A 27 -6.60 12.45 9.30
C ALA A 27 -5.36 12.17 10.18
N GLN A 28 -5.29 10.96 10.71
CA GLN A 28 -4.19 10.46 11.55
C GLN A 28 -3.13 9.71 10.74
N TYR A 29 -3.49 9.24 9.54
CA TYR A 29 -2.58 8.54 8.64
C TYR A 29 -3.08 8.57 7.18
N ILE A 30 -2.18 8.26 6.27
CA ILE A 30 -2.48 8.04 4.85
C ILE A 30 -2.39 6.53 4.59
N LEU A 31 -3.41 5.97 3.95
CA LEU A 31 -3.40 4.60 3.45
C LEU A 31 -3.32 4.61 1.93
N VAL A 32 -2.22 4.08 1.40
CA VAL A 32 -2.04 3.82 -0.02
C VAL A 32 -2.44 2.37 -0.30
N VAL A 33 -3.38 2.17 -1.21
CA VAL A 33 -3.81 0.83 -1.65
C VAL A 33 -3.49 0.62 -3.12
N GLU A 34 -3.02 -0.57 -3.47
CA GLU A 34 -2.66 -0.91 -4.84
C GLU A 34 -3.84 -0.81 -5.81
N LYS A 35 -4.95 -1.49 -5.48
CA LYS A 35 -6.07 -1.72 -6.41
C LYS A 35 -7.22 -0.76 -6.17
N GLU A 36 -7.87 -0.35 -7.26
CA GLU A 36 -9.10 0.45 -7.19
C GLU A 36 -10.24 -0.31 -6.52
N THR A 37 -10.35 -1.62 -6.76
CA THR A 37 -11.36 -2.49 -6.14
C THR A 37 -11.27 -2.46 -4.61
N VAL A 38 -10.05 -2.45 -4.07
CA VAL A 38 -9.79 -2.33 -2.63
C VAL A 38 -10.16 -0.93 -2.12
N LEU A 39 -9.85 0.13 -2.86
CA LEU A 39 -10.26 1.49 -2.52
C LEU A 39 -11.79 1.60 -2.44
N GLN A 40 -12.50 1.11 -3.46
CA GLN A 40 -13.97 1.13 -3.51
C GLN A 40 -14.58 0.30 -2.38
N ARG A 41 -13.97 -0.84 -2.03
CA ARG A 41 -14.40 -1.67 -0.91
C ARG A 41 -14.33 -0.90 0.42
N LEU A 42 -13.20 -0.25 0.71
CA LEU A 42 -13.00 0.53 1.93
C LEU A 42 -13.88 1.78 1.98
N ALA A 43 -14.08 2.43 0.83
CA ALA A 43 -15.01 3.54 0.66
C ALA A 43 -16.45 3.16 1.05
N ASN A 44 -16.94 2.02 0.54
CA ASN A 44 -18.28 1.51 0.87
C ASN A 44 -18.45 1.19 2.36
N ASP A 45 -17.37 0.83 3.05
CA ASP A 45 -17.36 0.58 4.49
C ASP A 45 -17.21 1.87 5.33
N ASN A 46 -17.22 3.06 4.71
CA ASN A 46 -16.97 4.35 5.37
C ASN A 46 -15.64 4.39 6.15
N PHE A 47 -14.62 3.73 5.60
CA PHE A 47 -13.35 3.49 6.29
C PHE A 47 -12.64 4.79 6.70
N CYS A 48 -12.57 5.78 5.79
CA CYS A 48 -11.90 7.06 6.04
C CYS A 48 -12.53 7.85 7.20
N LYS A 49 -13.86 7.84 7.29
CA LYS A 49 -14.62 8.52 8.35
C LYS A 49 -14.45 7.82 9.69
N THR A 50 -14.40 6.50 9.68
CA THR A 50 -14.29 5.67 10.90
C THR A 50 -12.87 5.69 11.47
N ASN A 51 -11.85 5.67 10.61
CA ASN A 51 -10.45 5.56 11.02
C ASN A 51 -9.67 6.88 10.89
N LEU A 52 -10.34 7.98 10.53
CA LEU A 52 -9.73 9.28 10.30
C LEU A 52 -8.49 9.16 9.40
N CYS A 53 -8.66 8.69 8.17
CA CYS A 53 -7.52 8.49 7.26
C CYS A 53 -7.79 9.04 5.87
N ILE A 54 -6.71 9.35 5.16
CA ILE A 54 -6.75 9.65 3.72
C ILE A 54 -6.48 8.35 2.96
N LEU A 55 -7.31 8.03 1.97
CA LEU A 55 -7.16 6.84 1.14
C LEU A 55 -6.70 7.24 -0.27
N ILE A 56 -5.62 6.64 -0.76
CA ILE A 56 -5.02 6.93 -2.06
C ILE A 56 -4.80 5.62 -2.82
N THR A 57 -5.02 5.62 -4.14
CA THR A 57 -4.64 4.50 -5.00
C THR A 57 -3.94 5.00 -6.26
N GLY A 58 -2.90 4.27 -6.67
CA GLY A 58 -2.27 4.45 -7.99
C GLY A 58 -2.93 3.61 -9.09
N ARG A 59 -3.91 2.75 -8.74
CA ARG A 59 -4.51 1.73 -9.64
C ARG A 59 -3.44 0.80 -10.24
N GLY A 60 -2.59 0.27 -9.37
CA GLY A 60 -1.37 -0.46 -9.72
C GLY A 60 -0.12 0.40 -9.51
N TYR A 61 0.76 0.44 -10.52
CA TYR A 61 1.98 1.25 -10.47
C TYR A 61 1.65 2.74 -10.41
N PRO A 62 2.21 3.49 -9.45
CA PRO A 62 1.85 4.89 -9.28
C PRO A 62 2.46 5.77 -10.38
N ASP A 63 1.64 6.67 -10.90
CA ASP A 63 2.13 7.73 -11.79
C ASP A 63 2.92 8.80 -11.01
N VAL A 64 3.50 9.75 -11.74
CA VAL A 64 4.25 10.87 -11.19
C VAL A 64 3.37 11.71 -10.27
N THR A 65 2.17 12.05 -10.72
CA THR A 65 1.23 12.92 -10.02
C THR A 65 0.82 12.33 -8.66
N THR A 66 0.51 11.04 -8.61
CA THR A 66 0.15 10.31 -7.38
C THR A 66 1.30 10.32 -6.38
N ARG A 67 2.53 10.08 -6.83
CA ARG A 67 3.72 10.12 -5.96
C ARG A 67 3.99 11.51 -5.41
N ARG A 68 3.89 12.54 -6.25
CA ARG A 68 4.06 13.94 -5.83
C ARG A 68 2.98 14.37 -4.84
N PHE A 69 1.74 13.97 -5.08
CA PHE A 69 0.64 14.28 -4.17
C PHE A 69 0.79 13.59 -2.81
N LEU A 70 1.17 12.31 -2.80
CA LEU A 70 1.48 11.61 -1.54
C LEU A 70 2.62 12.31 -0.78
N ARG A 71 3.70 12.70 -1.48
CA ARG A 71 4.81 13.43 -0.87
C ARG A 71 4.35 14.76 -0.27
N LEU A 72 3.57 15.54 -1.03
CA LEU A 72 3.01 16.82 -0.58
C LEU A 72 2.14 16.63 0.67
N LEU A 73 1.24 15.65 0.68
CA LEU A 73 0.40 15.36 1.85
C LEU A 73 1.23 15.02 3.08
N MET A 74 2.28 14.22 2.94
CA MET A 74 3.15 13.88 4.07
C MET A 74 3.97 15.07 4.58
N GLU A 75 4.42 15.95 3.68
CA GLU A 75 5.16 17.16 4.05
C GLU A 75 4.27 18.22 4.71
N GLN A 76 2.99 18.31 4.34
CA GLN A 76 2.07 19.29 4.93
C GLN A 76 1.43 18.76 6.23
N LEU A 77 0.91 17.53 6.21
CA LEU A 77 0.15 16.97 7.32
C LEU A 77 1.02 16.32 8.39
N HIS A 78 2.26 15.94 8.06
CA HIS A 78 3.19 15.28 8.98
C HIS A 78 2.65 14.00 9.63
N ILE A 79 1.79 13.27 8.90
CA ILE A 79 1.18 12.00 9.33
C ILE A 79 1.83 10.80 8.63
N PRO A 80 1.85 9.62 9.26
CA PRO A 80 2.45 8.43 8.66
C PRO A 80 1.69 7.96 7.43
N ALA A 81 2.42 7.42 6.45
CA ALA A 81 1.84 6.71 5.30
C ALA A 81 2.10 5.21 5.39
N TYR A 82 1.04 4.44 5.19
CA TYR A 82 1.05 2.99 5.11
C TYR A 82 0.67 2.56 3.70
N CYS A 83 1.32 1.52 3.19
CA CYS A 83 1.03 0.98 1.87
C CYS A 83 0.60 -0.48 1.99
N LEU A 84 -0.58 -0.77 1.48
CA LEU A 84 -1.18 -2.10 1.39
C LEU A 84 -1.15 -2.53 -0.08
N VAL A 85 -0.35 -3.57 -0.35
CA VAL A 85 -0.13 -4.15 -1.68
C VAL A 85 -0.32 -5.67 -1.61
N ASP A 86 -0.50 -6.31 -2.76
CA ASP A 86 -0.52 -7.77 -2.82
C ASP A 86 0.80 -8.35 -2.31
N TYR A 87 0.75 -9.54 -1.70
CA TYR A 87 1.94 -10.23 -1.23
C TYR A 87 2.59 -10.99 -2.39
N ASP A 88 3.13 -10.25 -3.34
CA ASP A 88 3.84 -10.78 -4.50
C ASP A 88 4.97 -9.82 -4.98
N PRO A 89 5.79 -10.24 -5.95
CA PRO A 89 6.87 -9.39 -6.47
C PRO A 89 6.41 -8.14 -7.23
N HIS A 90 5.17 -8.07 -7.72
CA HIS A 90 4.63 -6.87 -8.37
C HIS A 90 4.16 -5.85 -7.34
N GLY A 91 3.39 -6.26 -6.33
CA GLY A 91 3.00 -5.44 -5.20
C GLY A 91 4.22 -4.86 -4.46
N PHE A 92 5.25 -5.68 -4.26
CA PHE A 92 6.52 -5.20 -3.70
C PHE A 92 7.22 -4.15 -4.57
N ASP A 93 7.20 -4.29 -5.89
CA ASP A 93 7.81 -3.31 -6.81
C ASP A 93 7.01 -2.01 -6.85
N ILE A 94 5.67 -2.07 -6.74
CA ILE A 94 4.80 -0.90 -6.59
C ILE A 94 5.16 -0.12 -5.33
N LEU A 95 5.24 -0.80 -4.19
CA LEU A 95 5.70 -0.22 -2.93
C LEU A 95 7.11 0.39 -3.06
N SER A 96 8.04 -0.33 -3.70
CA SER A 96 9.41 0.11 -3.93
C SER A 96 9.46 1.39 -4.78
N ASN A 97 8.54 1.58 -5.72
CA ASN A 97 8.46 2.80 -6.54
C ASN A 97 8.04 4.03 -5.74
N TYR A 98 7.22 3.87 -4.68
CA TYR A 98 6.92 4.96 -3.76
C TYR A 98 8.14 5.31 -2.90
N ARG A 99 8.79 4.31 -2.30
CA ARG A 99 9.90 4.54 -1.36
C ARG A 99 11.16 5.04 -2.06
N PHE A 100 11.56 4.37 -3.13
CA PHE A 100 12.85 4.56 -3.78
C PHE A 100 12.79 5.31 -5.11
N GLY A 101 11.59 5.56 -5.63
CA GLY A 101 11.41 6.11 -6.97
C GLY A 101 11.64 5.06 -8.05
N SER A 102 11.48 5.47 -9.32
CA SER A 102 11.78 4.61 -10.47
C SER A 102 13.19 4.89 -10.98
N MET A 103 13.89 3.85 -11.44
CA MET A 103 15.24 4.00 -12.04
C MET A 103 15.24 4.95 -13.24
N GLN A 104 14.11 5.02 -13.97
CA GLN A 104 13.94 5.89 -15.13
C GLN A 104 13.83 7.38 -14.77
N MET A 105 13.52 7.71 -13.51
CA MET A 105 13.30 9.09 -13.03
C MET A 105 14.21 9.45 -11.86
N ALA A 106 15.48 9.05 -11.92
CA ALA A 106 16.43 9.28 -10.84
C ALA A 106 16.66 10.79 -10.52
N TYR A 107 16.55 11.67 -11.53
CA TYR A 107 16.72 13.11 -11.34
C TYR A 107 15.59 13.74 -10.50
N ASP A 108 14.34 13.36 -10.79
CA ASP A 108 13.15 13.86 -10.10
C ASP A 108 12.83 13.09 -8.80
N ALA A 109 13.60 12.04 -8.49
CA ALA A 109 13.37 11.19 -7.33
C ALA A 109 13.35 11.97 -6.01
N LYS A 110 14.06 13.10 -5.91
CA LYS A 110 14.03 13.94 -4.69
C LYS A 110 12.66 14.53 -4.39
N LEU A 111 11.83 14.77 -5.42
CA LEU A 111 10.52 15.40 -5.29
C LEU A 111 9.37 14.39 -5.20
N MET A 112 9.65 13.10 -5.43
CA MET A 112 8.63 12.06 -5.55
C MET A 112 8.79 10.90 -4.57
N ARG A 113 9.99 10.70 -4.01
CA ARG A 113 10.23 9.60 -3.08
C ARG A 113 9.54 9.86 -1.76
N VAL A 114 9.06 8.77 -1.16
CA VAL A 114 8.48 8.74 0.17
C VAL A 114 9.26 7.75 1.03
N PRO A 115 10.47 8.10 1.51
CA PRO A 115 11.31 7.20 2.29
C PRO A 115 10.67 6.72 3.59
N GLU A 116 9.67 7.44 4.10
CA GLU A 116 9.00 7.14 5.37
C GLU A 116 7.79 6.20 5.19
N ILE A 117 7.43 5.84 3.96
CA ILE A 117 6.32 4.92 3.69
C ILE A 117 6.59 3.55 4.30
N ARG A 118 5.58 2.99 4.96
CA ARG A 118 5.66 1.72 5.69
C ARG A 118 4.87 0.66 4.96
N TRP A 119 5.45 -0.54 4.82
CA TRP A 119 4.76 -1.67 4.24
C TRP A 119 3.81 -2.26 5.29
N LEU A 120 2.51 -2.16 5.02
CA LEU A 120 1.48 -2.73 5.88
C LEU A 120 1.28 -4.24 5.65
N GLY A 121 1.97 -4.85 4.69
CA GLY A 121 1.71 -6.21 4.23
C GLY A 121 0.61 -6.25 3.18
N VAL A 122 -0.21 -7.30 3.12
CA VAL A 122 -0.33 -8.45 4.05
C VAL A 122 0.91 -9.36 4.03
N PHE A 123 1.39 -9.82 5.19
CA PHE A 123 2.56 -10.69 5.30
C PHE A 123 2.16 -12.15 5.45
N HIS A 124 3.09 -13.05 5.15
CA HIS A 124 2.85 -14.48 5.36
C HIS A 124 2.54 -14.82 6.83
N SER A 125 3.12 -14.09 7.79
CA SER A 125 2.84 -14.26 9.22
C SER A 125 1.38 -13.94 9.60
N ASP A 126 0.70 -13.10 8.82
CA ASP A 126 -0.69 -12.73 9.07
C ASP A 126 -1.64 -13.90 8.76
N LEU A 127 -1.26 -14.81 7.87
CA LEU A 127 -2.10 -15.94 7.49
C LEU A 127 -2.45 -16.81 8.70
N ALA A 128 -1.44 -17.15 9.51
CA ALA A 128 -1.63 -17.92 10.73
C ALA A 128 -2.39 -17.12 11.81
N LYS A 129 -2.09 -15.83 11.95
CA LYS A 129 -2.69 -14.97 12.98
C LYS A 129 -4.19 -14.77 12.76
N TYR A 130 -4.59 -14.56 11.51
CA TYR A 130 -5.96 -14.23 11.14
C TYR A 130 -6.75 -15.42 10.56
N GLN A 131 -6.18 -16.63 10.65
CA GLN A 131 -6.79 -17.87 10.16
C GLN A 131 -7.25 -17.75 8.70
N LEU A 132 -6.41 -17.11 7.89
CA LEU A 132 -6.66 -16.99 6.45
C LEU A 132 -6.49 -18.36 5.82
N LEU A 133 -7.39 -18.68 4.88
CA LEU A 133 -7.51 -20.03 4.37
C LEU A 133 -6.35 -20.34 3.41
N ASP A 134 -5.69 -21.48 3.61
CA ASP A 134 -4.57 -21.93 2.75
C ASP A 134 -4.93 -21.98 1.26
N ARG A 135 -6.23 -22.11 0.92
CA ARG A 135 -6.72 -22.08 -0.46
C ARG A 135 -6.48 -20.76 -1.20
N CYS A 136 -6.17 -19.68 -0.47
CA CYS A 136 -5.84 -18.39 -1.06
C CYS A 136 -4.35 -18.23 -1.40
N LEU A 137 -3.51 -19.19 -0.97
CA LEU A 137 -2.10 -19.22 -1.31
C LEU A 137 -1.90 -19.69 -2.75
N LEU A 138 -1.11 -18.94 -3.49
CA LEU A 138 -0.73 -19.23 -4.86
C LEU A 138 0.78 -19.45 -4.93
N SER A 139 1.22 -20.25 -5.89
CA SER A 139 2.66 -20.42 -6.17
C SER A 139 3.19 -19.25 -6.99
N LEU A 140 4.41 -18.79 -6.68
CA LEU A 140 5.15 -17.86 -7.53
C LEU A 140 5.48 -18.51 -8.86
N THR A 141 5.26 -17.78 -9.95
CA THR A 141 5.72 -18.18 -11.28
C THR A 141 7.24 -18.04 -11.39
N SER A 142 7.84 -18.68 -12.39
CA SER A 142 9.27 -18.54 -12.69
C SER A 142 9.66 -17.09 -13.02
N GLU A 143 8.76 -16.32 -13.65
CA GLU A 143 8.99 -14.92 -13.99
C GLU A 143 8.96 -14.03 -12.74
N GLU A 144 8.01 -14.26 -11.84
CA GLU A 144 7.91 -13.55 -10.57
C GLU A 144 9.12 -13.79 -9.68
N LYS A 145 9.63 -15.04 -9.63
CA LYS A 145 10.87 -15.37 -8.91
C LYS A 145 12.06 -14.58 -9.47
N LYS A 146 12.25 -14.56 -10.78
CA LYS A 146 13.32 -13.77 -11.43
C LYS A 146 13.18 -12.27 -11.13
N LYS A 147 11.95 -11.74 -11.11
CA LYS A 147 11.69 -10.34 -10.74
C LYS A 147 12.12 -10.08 -9.30
N ALA A 148 11.68 -10.89 -8.34
CA ALA A 148 12.08 -10.76 -6.94
C ALA A 148 13.60 -10.88 -6.73
N GLU A 149 14.25 -11.84 -7.38
CA GLU A 149 15.72 -11.98 -7.37
C GLU A 149 16.40 -10.70 -7.89
N SER A 150 15.92 -10.13 -8.99
CA SER A 150 16.46 -8.87 -9.52
C SER A 150 16.28 -7.68 -8.57
N MET A 151 15.17 -7.65 -7.82
CA MET A 151 14.90 -6.61 -6.83
C MET A 151 15.82 -6.73 -5.61
N LEU A 152 16.17 -7.95 -5.21
CA LEU A 152 17.14 -8.19 -4.14
C LEU A 152 18.56 -7.70 -4.48
N LEU A 153 18.89 -7.50 -5.74
CA LEU A 153 20.19 -6.96 -6.15
C LEU A 153 20.26 -5.42 -6.06
N ARG A 154 19.14 -4.73 -5.79
CA ARG A 154 19.12 -3.27 -5.72
C ARG A 154 19.78 -2.78 -4.42
N CYS A 155 20.74 -1.85 -4.54
CA CYS A 155 21.52 -1.34 -3.40
C CYS A 155 20.67 -0.57 -2.38
N ASN A 156 19.67 0.19 -2.84
CA ASN A 156 18.74 0.94 -2.01
C ASN A 156 17.95 0.04 -1.05
N LEU A 157 17.50 -1.13 -1.51
CA LEU A 157 16.79 -2.10 -0.67
C LEU A 157 17.69 -2.61 0.46
N GLN A 158 18.95 -2.91 0.16
CA GLN A 158 19.93 -3.38 1.14
C GLN A 158 20.27 -2.32 2.19
N GLN A 159 20.42 -1.06 1.76
CA GLN A 159 20.88 0.03 2.64
C GLN A 159 19.73 0.67 3.43
N GLU A 160 18.57 0.86 2.80
CA GLU A 160 17.49 1.69 3.33
C GLU A 160 16.29 0.88 3.86
N ALA A 161 16.14 -0.40 3.49
CA ALA A 161 15.01 -1.24 3.93
C ALA A 161 15.38 -2.71 4.17
N PRO A 162 16.27 -3.01 5.15
CA PRO A 162 16.72 -4.37 5.41
C PRO A 162 15.57 -5.33 5.82
N ARG A 163 14.55 -4.83 6.54
CA ARG A 163 13.38 -5.67 6.90
C ARG A 163 12.56 -6.08 5.67
N TRP A 164 12.42 -5.18 4.69
CA TRP A 164 11.73 -5.45 3.43
C TRP A 164 12.49 -6.50 2.61
N ARG A 165 13.83 -6.43 2.63
CA ARG A 165 14.69 -7.44 2.01
C ARG A 165 14.44 -8.83 2.60
N VAL A 166 14.43 -8.95 3.94
CA VAL A 166 14.18 -10.22 4.64
C VAL A 166 12.82 -10.80 4.24
N GLU A 167 11.78 -9.97 4.18
CA GLU A 167 10.44 -10.44 3.80
C GLU A 167 10.40 -10.92 2.33
N LEU A 168 11.07 -10.22 1.42
CA LEU A 168 11.17 -10.62 0.01
C LEU A 168 11.98 -11.92 -0.17
N GLU A 169 13.07 -12.10 0.58
CA GLU A 169 13.83 -13.36 0.62
C GLU A 169 12.95 -14.52 1.14
N ALA A 170 12.17 -14.27 2.18
CA ALA A 170 11.25 -15.26 2.75
C ALA A 170 10.11 -15.60 1.79
N MET A 171 9.61 -14.63 1.00
CA MET A 171 8.67 -14.86 -0.10
C MET A 171 9.27 -15.81 -1.16
N LEU A 172 10.50 -15.56 -1.60
CA LEU A 172 11.21 -16.41 -2.57
C LEU A 172 11.46 -17.82 -2.04
N GLN A 173 11.91 -17.94 -0.79
CA GLN A 173 12.20 -19.22 -0.15
C GLN A 173 10.94 -20.10 -0.06
N ARG A 174 9.80 -19.51 0.30
CA ARG A 174 8.52 -20.22 0.38
C ARG A 174 7.96 -20.51 -1.01
N GLY A 175 8.22 -19.63 -1.98
CA GLY A 175 7.68 -19.76 -3.33
C GLY A 175 6.18 -19.45 -3.39
N LEU A 176 5.65 -18.69 -2.44
CA LEU A 176 4.22 -18.42 -2.26
C LEU A 176 3.90 -16.93 -2.40
N LYS A 177 2.72 -16.64 -2.92
CA LYS A 177 2.10 -15.32 -3.02
C LYS A 177 0.61 -15.39 -2.67
N PHE A 178 0.00 -14.24 -2.42
CA PHE A 178 -1.46 -14.14 -2.29
C PHE A 178 -1.95 -12.69 -2.46
N GLU A 179 -3.20 -12.54 -2.88
CA GLU A 179 -3.85 -11.26 -3.15
C GLU A 179 -4.48 -10.67 -1.88
N ILE A 180 -4.56 -9.34 -1.77
CA ILE A 180 -5.24 -8.64 -0.65
C ILE A 180 -6.71 -9.09 -0.55
N GLU A 181 -7.36 -9.36 -1.68
CA GLU A 181 -8.75 -9.82 -1.74
C GLU A 181 -8.98 -11.12 -0.95
N ALA A 182 -7.93 -11.91 -0.70
CA ALA A 182 -7.99 -13.09 0.18
C ALA A 182 -8.50 -12.73 1.59
N LEU A 183 -8.20 -11.54 2.09
CA LEU A 183 -8.69 -11.05 3.39
C LEU A 183 -10.22 -10.95 3.41
N SER A 184 -10.86 -10.68 2.29
CA SER A 184 -12.32 -10.53 2.22
C SER A 184 -13.06 -11.87 2.12
N THR A 185 -12.34 -13.00 2.05
CA THR A 185 -12.95 -14.33 1.96
C THR A 185 -13.59 -14.80 3.27
N THR A 186 -13.08 -14.36 4.42
CA THR A 186 -13.60 -14.69 5.75
C THR A 186 -14.85 -13.87 6.08
N SER A 187 -14.79 -12.56 5.84
CA SER A 187 -15.97 -11.70 5.84
C SER A 187 -15.75 -10.48 4.96
N ILE A 188 -16.85 -9.97 4.40
CA ILE A 188 -16.89 -8.80 3.53
C ILE A 188 -16.21 -7.58 4.20
N SER A 189 -16.39 -7.40 5.50
CA SER A 189 -15.81 -6.28 6.28
C SER A 189 -14.47 -6.60 6.94
N PHE A 190 -13.89 -7.78 6.74
CA PHE A 190 -12.66 -8.19 7.44
C PHE A 190 -11.49 -7.26 7.12
N LEU A 191 -11.34 -6.86 5.85
CA LEU A 191 -10.30 -5.93 5.42
C LEU A 191 -10.32 -4.62 6.23
N SER A 192 -11.52 -4.07 6.44
CA SER A 192 -11.76 -2.84 7.20
C SER A 192 -11.45 -2.99 8.70
N GLN A 193 -11.48 -4.21 9.23
CA GLN A 193 -11.08 -4.50 10.62
C GLN A 193 -9.57 -4.77 10.73
N TYR A 194 -9.01 -5.47 9.75
CA TYR A 194 -7.61 -5.88 9.72
C TYR A 194 -6.65 -4.69 9.72
N ILE A 195 -6.91 -3.68 8.88
CA ILE A 195 -6.02 -2.51 8.70
C ILE A 195 -5.76 -1.77 10.03
N PRO A 196 -6.78 -1.28 10.76
CA PRO A 196 -6.53 -0.51 11.99
C PRO A 196 -5.91 -1.35 13.09
N ILE A 197 -6.32 -2.62 13.25
CA ILE A 197 -5.72 -3.55 14.23
C ILE A 197 -4.22 -3.70 13.96
N LYS A 198 -3.85 -3.94 12.70
CA LYS A 198 -2.46 -4.14 12.31
C LYS A 198 -1.60 -2.88 12.49
N ILE A 199 -2.16 -1.71 12.21
CA ILE A 199 -1.49 -0.43 12.46
C ILE A 199 -1.27 -0.23 13.97
N GLN A 200 -2.28 -0.47 14.79
CA GLN A 200 -2.22 -0.30 16.24
C GLN A 200 -1.19 -1.23 16.91
N GLU A 201 -1.06 -2.46 16.41
CA GLU A 201 -0.11 -3.46 16.90
C GLU A 201 1.33 -3.22 16.41
N GLY A 202 1.56 -2.25 15.51
CA GLY A 202 2.87 -2.04 14.90
C GLY A 202 3.29 -3.16 13.96
N GLY A 203 2.33 -3.89 13.38
CA GLY A 203 2.56 -5.04 12.50
C GLY A 203 3.07 -4.70 11.09
N TYR A 204 3.69 -3.54 10.90
CA TYR A 204 4.20 -3.05 9.62
C TYR A 204 5.74 -2.96 9.64
N ILE A 205 6.37 -2.86 8.47
CA ILE A 205 7.82 -2.76 8.34
C ILE A 205 8.29 -1.62 7.45
#